data_AF-A0A835KHV5-F1
#
_entry.id   AF-A0A835KHV5-F1
#
_cell.length_a   1.000
_cell.length_b   1.000
_cell.length_c   1.000
_cell.angle_alpha   90.00
_cell.angle_beta   90.00
_cell.angle_gamma   90.00
#
_symmetry.space_group_name_H-M   'P 1'
#
loop_
_entity.id
_entity.type
_entity.pdbx_description
1 polymer ?
#
loop_
_entity_poly.entity_id
_entity_poly.type
_entity_poly.pdbx_seq_one_letter_code
_entity_poly.pdbx_strand_id
1 'polypeptide(L)'
;MNGFLPSKGELKRRHVAREDYCEGCGVEGESLYHVAFNCTFATQFWRAAKEITGCKVPVLHPQTWARDILSSYLCSEKDPTIIVCGVWSLWSGRNNRRHGKVNRNTNAAVKHDATMIEDLICLQLPTQIKPARGRCPWQKLEVGWCKVNSDAAFVSESLLGTGEW
;
A
#
# COMPACT_ATOMS: atom_id res chain seq x y z
N MET A 1 -16.20 -8.00 -2.76
CA MET A 1 -15.47 -6.89 -3.42
C MET A 1 -14.11 -7.47 -3.81
N ASN A 2 -14.06 -8.28 -4.86
CA ASN A 2 -12.90 -9.16 -5.12
C ASN A 2 -12.20 -8.73 -6.41
N GLY A 3 -10.87 -8.70 -6.40
CA GLY A 3 -10.06 -8.54 -7.61
C GLY A 3 -9.70 -7.11 -8.02
N PHE A 4 -9.98 -6.07 -7.24
CA PHE A 4 -9.59 -4.70 -7.62
C PHE A 4 -8.09 -4.45 -7.52
N LEU A 5 -7.44 -5.08 -6.53
CA LEU A 5 -6.00 -4.98 -6.32
C LEU A 5 -5.32 -6.24 -6.87
N PRO A 6 -4.25 -6.12 -7.69
CA PRO A 6 -3.48 -7.28 -8.14
C PRO A 6 -2.87 -8.07 -6.97
N SER A 7 -3.23 -9.34 -6.89
CA SER A 7 -2.46 -10.42 -6.26
C SER A 7 -2.05 -11.42 -7.34
N LYS A 8 -1.09 -12.31 -7.04
CA LYS A 8 -0.68 -13.40 -7.95
C LYS A 8 -1.84 -14.32 -8.33
N GLY A 9 -2.72 -14.66 -7.39
CA GLY A 9 -3.97 -15.38 -7.68
C GLY A 9 -4.87 -14.64 -8.67
N GLU A 10 -5.06 -13.33 -8.51
CA GLU A 10 -5.88 -12.54 -9.44
C GLU A 10 -5.21 -12.39 -10.82
N LEU A 11 -3.88 -12.28 -10.87
CA LEU A 11 -3.11 -12.22 -12.10
C LEU A 11 -3.15 -13.54 -12.87
N LYS A 12 -3.08 -14.69 -12.18
CA LYS A 12 -3.29 -16.02 -12.77
C LYS A 12 -4.70 -16.16 -13.31
N ARG A 13 -5.72 -15.76 -12.52
CA ARG A 13 -7.13 -15.76 -12.95
C ARG A 13 -7.39 -14.92 -14.20
N ARG A 14 -6.64 -13.82 -14.37
CA ARG A 14 -6.69 -12.93 -15.56
C ARG A 14 -5.77 -13.38 -16.71
N HIS A 15 -5.08 -14.51 -16.57
CA HIS A 15 -4.09 -15.01 -17.55
C HIS A 15 -2.91 -14.06 -17.79
N VAL A 16 -2.61 -13.17 -16.83
CA VAL A 16 -1.45 -12.26 -16.85
C VAL A 16 -0.20 -12.95 -16.28
N ALA A 17 -0.37 -13.86 -15.32
CA ALA A 17 0.70 -14.67 -14.74
C ALA A 17 0.41 -16.16 -14.93
N ARG A 18 1.47 -16.98 -15.00
CA ARG A 18 1.35 -18.45 -15.14
C ARG A 18 1.12 -19.17 -13.83
N GLU A 19 1.52 -18.55 -12.72
CA GLU A 19 1.48 -19.12 -11.39
C GLU A 19 0.97 -18.09 -10.36
N ASP A 20 0.53 -18.59 -9.22
CA ASP A 20 -0.11 -17.84 -8.14
C ASP A 20 0.62 -17.94 -6.78
N TYR A 21 1.85 -18.42 -6.77
CA TYR A 21 2.69 -18.46 -5.57
C TYR A 21 3.02 -17.04 -5.10
N CYS A 22 3.01 -16.86 -3.79
CA CYS A 22 3.42 -15.61 -3.17
C CYS A 22 4.92 -15.39 -3.40
N GLU A 23 5.28 -14.26 -4.00
CA GLU A 23 6.70 -13.92 -4.26
C GLU A 23 7.50 -13.68 -2.97
N GLY A 24 6.81 -13.45 -1.85
CA GLY A 24 7.44 -13.32 -0.55
C GLY A 24 7.72 -14.67 0.10
N CYS A 25 6.67 -15.43 0.42
CA CYS A 25 6.77 -16.65 1.24
C CYS A 25 6.70 -17.96 0.46
N GLY A 26 6.41 -17.92 -0.84
CA GLY A 26 6.32 -19.11 -1.71
C GLY A 26 5.03 -19.92 -1.57
N VAL A 27 4.06 -19.51 -0.74
CA VAL A 27 2.78 -20.22 -0.59
C VAL A 27 1.92 -20.07 -1.84
N GLU A 28 1.33 -21.17 -2.32
CA GLU A 28 0.40 -21.19 -3.46
C GLU A 28 -0.91 -20.44 -3.17
N GLY A 29 -1.56 -19.91 -4.21
CA GLY A 29 -2.89 -19.31 -4.07
C GLY A 29 -2.87 -17.94 -3.38
N GLU A 30 -1.89 -17.10 -3.71
CA GLU A 30 -1.75 -15.75 -3.14
C GLU A 30 -3.03 -14.92 -3.37
N SER A 31 -3.74 -14.66 -2.28
CA SER A 31 -4.89 -13.76 -2.24
C SER A 31 -4.52 -12.44 -1.56
N LEU A 32 -5.38 -11.42 -1.69
CA LEU A 32 -5.22 -10.19 -0.93
C LEU A 32 -5.23 -10.43 0.58
N TYR A 33 -6.06 -11.36 1.06
CA TYR A 33 -6.05 -11.74 2.47
C TYR A 33 -4.71 -12.36 2.89
N HIS A 34 -4.12 -13.18 2.03
CA HIS A 34 -2.78 -13.72 2.28
C HIS A 34 -1.75 -12.59 2.38
N VAL A 35 -1.69 -11.70 1.40
CA VAL A 35 -0.76 -10.56 1.38
C VAL A 35 -0.95 -9.67 2.62
N ALA A 36 -2.19 -9.46 3.05
CA ALA A 36 -2.54 -8.58 4.15
C ALA A 36 -2.33 -9.20 5.54
N PHE A 37 -2.55 -10.49 5.73
CA PHE A 37 -2.61 -11.09 7.08
C PHE A 37 -1.89 -12.42 7.25
N ASN A 38 -1.89 -13.31 6.25
CA ASN A 38 -1.32 -14.67 6.42
C ASN A 38 0.13 -14.79 5.98
N CYS A 39 0.62 -13.92 5.12
CA CYS A 39 1.99 -13.97 4.61
C CYS A 39 2.98 -13.85 5.77
N THR A 40 4.10 -14.59 5.70
CA THR A 40 5.16 -14.54 6.71
C THR A 40 5.64 -13.10 6.95
N PHE A 41 5.65 -12.25 5.92
CA PHE A 41 5.96 -10.82 6.03
C PHE A 41 4.87 -10.04 6.75
N ALA A 42 3.60 -10.28 6.40
CA ALA A 42 2.45 -9.65 7.05
C ALA A 42 2.40 -9.97 8.56
N THR A 43 2.62 -11.23 8.93
CA THR A 43 2.62 -11.63 10.34
C THR A 43 3.72 -10.96 11.15
N GLN A 44 4.92 -10.77 10.59
CA GLN A 44 6.01 -10.03 11.23
C GLN A 44 5.68 -8.54 11.36
N PHE A 45 5.15 -7.94 10.29
CA PHE A 45 4.71 -6.55 10.27
C PHE A 45 3.67 -6.27 11.37
N TRP A 46 2.63 -7.09 11.50
CA TRP A 46 1.59 -6.88 12.52
C TRP A 46 2.07 -7.10 13.95
N ARG A 47 3.09 -7.96 14.16
CA ARG A 47 3.73 -8.10 15.48
C ARG A 47 4.43 -6.80 15.88
N ALA A 48 5.25 -6.26 15.00
CA ALA A 48 5.97 -5.01 15.27
C ALA A 48 5.01 -3.80 15.35
N ALA A 49 3.99 -3.72 14.48
CA ALA A 49 2.97 -2.69 14.54
C ALA A 49 2.23 -2.70 15.89
N LYS A 50 1.94 -3.90 16.44
CA LYS A 50 1.34 -4.03 17.76
C LYS A 50 2.26 -3.52 18.88
N GLU A 51 3.56 -3.83 18.82
CA GLU A 51 4.54 -3.37 19.82
C GLU A 51 4.65 -1.84 19.86
N ILE A 52 4.52 -1.19 18.70
CA ILE A 52 4.73 0.26 18.55
C ILE A 52 3.45 1.05 18.80
N THR A 53 2.34 0.57 18.24
CA THR A 53 1.08 1.32 18.22
C THR A 53 0.05 0.80 19.22
N GLY A 54 0.27 -0.38 19.80
CA GLY A 54 -0.72 -1.10 20.60
C GLY A 54 -1.87 -1.73 19.78
N CYS A 55 -1.95 -1.45 18.47
CA CYS A 55 -3.04 -1.93 17.61
C CYS A 55 -2.97 -3.45 17.44
N LYS A 56 -4.07 -4.13 17.74
CA LYS A 56 -4.22 -5.58 17.53
C LYS A 56 -5.18 -5.83 16.39
N VAL A 57 -4.69 -6.47 15.33
CA VAL A 57 -5.56 -6.93 14.24
C VAL A 57 -6.58 -7.94 14.80
N PRO A 58 -7.89 -7.69 14.63
CA PRO A 58 -8.91 -8.65 15.06
C PRO A 58 -8.88 -9.92 14.20
N VAL A 59 -9.60 -10.96 14.63
CA VAL A 59 -9.80 -12.14 13.78
C VAL A 59 -10.75 -11.75 12.66
N LEU A 60 -10.24 -11.72 11.43
CA LEU A 60 -10.96 -11.31 10.24
C LEU A 60 -11.27 -12.53 9.38
N HIS A 61 -12.44 -12.54 8.73
CA HIS A 61 -12.81 -13.64 7.85
C HIS A 61 -12.21 -13.44 6.44
N PRO A 62 -11.59 -14.46 5.80
CA PRO A 62 -10.77 -14.26 4.60
C PRO A 62 -11.49 -13.65 3.39
N GLN A 63 -12.81 -13.76 3.31
CA GLN A 63 -13.63 -13.23 2.21
C GLN A 63 -14.29 -11.89 2.54
N THR A 64 -14.42 -11.55 3.82
CA THR A 64 -15.14 -10.35 4.28
C THR A 64 -14.26 -9.36 5.04
N TRP A 65 -12.98 -9.67 5.26
CA TRP A 65 -12.03 -8.90 6.05
C TRP A 65 -12.04 -7.38 5.77
N ALA A 66 -12.17 -6.97 4.50
CA ALA A 66 -12.20 -5.55 4.15
C ALA A 66 -13.46 -4.87 4.68
N ARG A 67 -14.62 -5.55 4.63
CA ARG A 67 -15.86 -5.06 5.23
C ARG A 67 -15.77 -5.10 6.76
N ASP A 68 -15.15 -6.13 7.30
CA ASP A 68 -15.02 -6.36 8.74
C ASP A 68 -14.17 -5.24 9.38
N ILE A 69 -13.07 -4.80 8.74
CA ILE A 69 -12.26 -3.65 9.19
C ILE A 69 -13.05 -2.33 9.17
N LEU A 70 -13.87 -2.13 8.13
CA LEU A 70 -14.67 -0.92 7.98
C LEU A 70 -15.90 -0.92 8.88
N SER A 71 -16.24 -2.06 9.49
CA SER A 71 -17.32 -2.15 10.45
C SER A 71 -16.88 -1.62 11.81
N SER A 72 -17.64 -0.68 12.36
CA SER A 72 -17.37 -0.03 13.65
C SER A 72 -17.44 -0.96 14.87
N TYR A 73 -17.71 -2.25 14.66
CA TYR A 73 -17.91 -3.25 15.72
C TYR A 73 -16.62 -3.94 16.19
N LEU A 74 -15.55 -3.93 15.39
CA LEU A 74 -14.37 -4.80 15.64
C LEU A 74 -13.12 -4.06 16.12
N CYS A 75 -13.15 -2.73 16.18
CA CYS A 75 -11.96 -1.89 16.32
C CYS A 75 -12.25 -0.63 17.17
N SER A 76 -11.29 -0.18 17.99
CA SER A 76 -11.33 1.17 18.61
C SER A 76 -11.24 2.24 17.51
N GLU A 77 -11.68 3.49 17.71
CA GLU A 77 -11.74 4.53 16.64
C GLU A 77 -10.46 4.68 15.81
N LYS A 78 -9.28 4.40 16.39
CA LYS A 78 -7.97 4.55 15.75
C LYS A 78 -7.46 3.30 15.02
N ASP A 79 -7.99 2.12 15.35
CA ASP A 79 -7.48 0.84 14.85
C ASP A 79 -7.78 0.62 13.35
N PRO A 80 -8.96 0.98 12.78
CA PRO A 80 -9.24 0.75 11.36
C PRO A 80 -8.28 1.51 10.47
N THR A 81 -7.88 2.72 10.86
CA THR A 81 -6.91 3.54 10.10
C THR A 81 -5.55 2.86 10.06
N ILE A 82 -5.05 2.40 11.21
CA ILE A 82 -3.77 1.67 11.30
C ILE A 82 -3.83 0.41 10.45
N ILE A 83 -4.94 -0.33 10.52
CA ILE A 83 -5.10 -1.57 9.77
C ILE A 83 -5.16 -1.29 8.26
N VAL A 84 -5.95 -0.32 7.81
CA VAL A 84 -6.04 0.05 6.37
C VAL A 84 -4.69 0.53 5.84
N CYS A 85 -3.98 1.38 6.59
CA CYS A 85 -2.64 1.84 6.22
C CYS A 85 -1.65 0.68 6.15
N GLY A 86 -1.65 -0.21 7.14
CA GLY A 86 -0.77 -1.38 7.14
C GLY A 86 -1.05 -2.34 5.99
N VAL A 87 -2.32 -2.58 5.64
CA VAL A 87 -2.71 -3.37 4.47
C VAL A 87 -2.18 -2.74 3.18
N TRP A 88 -2.30 -1.42 3.04
CA TRP A 88 -1.77 -0.69 1.89
C TRP A 88 -0.25 -0.80 1.79
N SER A 89 0.46 -0.62 2.90
CA SER A 89 1.92 -0.74 2.97
C SER A 89 2.39 -2.14 2.58
N LEU A 90 1.76 -3.19 3.12
CA LEU A 90 2.06 -4.58 2.78
C LEU A 90 1.85 -4.88 1.29
N TRP A 91 0.71 -4.44 0.74
CA TRP A 91 0.37 -4.71 -0.65
C TRP A 91 1.26 -3.93 -1.63
N SER A 92 1.48 -2.64 -1.39
CA SER A 92 2.32 -1.78 -2.24
C SER A 92 3.79 -2.19 -2.16
N GLY A 93 4.29 -2.52 -0.96
CA GLY A 93 5.63 -3.06 -0.75
C GLY A 93 5.85 -4.37 -1.50
N ARG A 94 4.87 -5.28 -1.47
CA ARG A 94 4.88 -6.51 -2.28
C ARG A 94 4.93 -6.21 -3.77
N ASN A 95 4.06 -5.33 -4.28
CA ASN A 95 4.04 -5.00 -5.72
C ASN A 95 5.34 -4.35 -6.20
N ASN A 96 5.97 -3.51 -5.39
CA ASN A 96 7.24 -2.90 -5.72
C ASN A 96 8.38 -3.92 -5.85
N ARG A 97 8.33 -5.06 -5.15
CA ARG A 97 9.29 -6.17 -5.30
C ARG A 97 9.18 -6.83 -6.70
N ARG A 98 7.98 -6.83 -7.30
CA ARG A 98 7.71 -7.43 -8.62
C ARG A 98 8.28 -6.62 -9.80
N HIS A 99 8.38 -5.30 -9.69
CA HIS A 99 8.81 -4.41 -10.78
C HIS A 99 10.34 -4.23 -10.90
N GLY A 100 11.14 -5.23 -10.49
CA GLY A 100 12.55 -5.29 -10.86
C GLY A 100 13.52 -4.41 -10.06
N LYS A 101 13.12 -3.86 -8.91
CA LYS A 101 14.10 -3.37 -7.93
C LYS A 101 14.72 -4.57 -7.21
N VAL A 102 15.72 -5.17 -7.87
CA VAL A 102 16.77 -6.12 -7.43
C VAL A 102 16.34 -7.13 -6.38
N ASN A 103 16.43 -8.43 -6.69
CA ASN A 103 16.39 -9.57 -5.74
C ASN A 103 16.89 -9.16 -4.35
N ARG A 104 15.96 -8.72 -3.51
CA ARG A 104 16.29 -8.13 -2.22
C ARG A 104 16.56 -9.31 -1.32
N ASN A 105 17.86 -9.54 -1.07
CA ASN A 105 18.41 -10.28 0.06
C ASN A 105 17.41 -10.20 1.22
N THR A 106 17.08 -11.31 1.86
CA THR A 106 16.04 -11.43 2.91
C THR A 106 16.12 -10.29 3.95
N ASN A 107 17.34 -9.82 4.24
CA ASN A 107 17.63 -8.66 5.09
C ASN A 107 17.10 -7.31 4.56
N ALA A 108 17.08 -7.10 3.26
CA ALA A 108 16.50 -5.92 2.61
C ALA A 108 14.97 -5.94 2.59
N ALA A 109 14.35 -7.13 2.65
CA ALA A 109 12.91 -7.25 2.87
C ALA A 109 12.55 -6.85 4.30
N VAL A 110 13.32 -7.29 5.30
CA VAL A 110 13.17 -6.88 6.71
C VAL A 110 13.41 -5.37 6.90
N LYS A 111 14.43 -4.80 6.25
CA LYS A 111 14.66 -3.34 6.26
C LYS A 111 13.51 -2.56 5.63
N HIS A 112 12.89 -3.09 4.58
CA HIS A 112 11.71 -2.47 4.00
C HIS A 112 10.53 -2.52 4.96
N ASP A 113 10.33 -3.64 5.67
CA ASP A 113 9.27 -3.77 6.67
C ASP A 113 9.50 -2.81 7.86
N ALA A 114 10.75 -2.53 8.24
CA ALA A 114 11.11 -1.48 9.20
C ALA A 114 10.80 -0.06 8.69
N THR A 115 11.05 0.24 7.41
CA THR A 115 10.62 1.51 6.81
C THR A 115 9.09 1.63 6.74
N MET A 116 8.35 0.52 6.54
CA MET A 116 6.88 0.53 6.58
C MET A 116 6.33 0.85 7.96
N ILE A 117 7.04 0.44 9.02
CA ILE A 117 6.74 0.82 10.40
C ILE A 117 7.03 2.31 10.61
N GLU A 118 8.16 2.83 10.13
CA GLU A 118 8.47 4.25 10.18
C GLU A 118 7.40 5.08 9.45
N ASP A 119 6.95 4.65 8.29
CA ASP A 119 5.86 5.30 7.55
C ASP A 119 4.54 5.24 8.33
N LEU A 120 4.24 4.12 8.99
CA LEU A 120 3.05 3.96 9.83
C LEU A 120 3.11 4.86 11.08
N ILE A 121 4.28 5.03 11.69
CA ILE A 121 4.52 5.99 12.79
C ILE A 121 4.41 7.43 12.27
N CYS A 122 4.92 7.72 11.06
CA CYS A 122 4.81 9.05 10.45
C CYS A 122 3.35 9.48 10.24
N LEU A 123 2.43 8.55 10.03
CA LEU A 123 0.99 8.80 9.94
C LEU A 123 0.34 9.09 11.31
N GLN A 124 0.99 8.73 12.43
CA GLN A 124 0.50 8.99 13.79
C GLN A 124 0.96 10.34 14.34
N LEU A 125 1.97 10.97 13.73
CA LEU A 125 2.28 12.37 14.00
C LEU A 125 1.04 13.19 13.57
N PRO A 126 0.53 14.10 14.43
CA PRO A 126 -0.59 14.94 14.04
C PRO A 126 -0.18 15.66 12.76
N THR A 127 -0.78 15.22 11.65
CA THR A 127 -0.63 15.92 10.39
C THR A 127 -1.19 17.30 10.70
N GLN A 128 -0.35 18.33 10.63
CA GLN A 128 -0.84 19.70 10.61
C GLN A 128 -1.84 19.72 9.46
N ILE A 129 -3.13 19.65 9.79
CA ILE A 129 -4.22 19.70 8.82
C ILE A 129 -4.04 21.08 8.21
N LYS A 130 -3.34 21.16 7.08
CA LYS A 130 -3.33 22.37 6.27
C LYS A 130 -4.81 22.64 6.03
N PRO A 131 -5.33 23.82 6.41
CA PRO A 131 -6.74 24.12 6.24
C PRO A 131 -7.11 23.75 4.81
N ALA A 132 -8.23 23.04 4.66
CA ALA A 132 -8.71 22.64 3.35
C ALA A 132 -8.62 23.85 2.43
N ARG A 133 -7.77 23.78 1.39
CA ARG A 133 -7.80 24.81 0.36
C ARG A 133 -9.23 24.79 -0.12
N GLY A 134 -9.95 25.90 0.08
CA GLY A 134 -11.33 26.03 -0.35
C GLY A 134 -11.41 25.51 -1.78
N ARG A 135 -12.43 24.71 -2.09
CA ARG A 135 -12.62 24.22 -3.46
C ARG A 135 -12.76 25.46 -4.36
N CYS A 136 -11.70 25.82 -5.06
CA CYS A 136 -11.80 26.79 -6.13
C CYS A 136 -12.57 26.10 -7.26
N PRO A 137 -13.71 26.67 -7.71
CA PRO A 137 -14.32 26.25 -8.97
C PRO A 137 -13.27 26.35 -10.07
N TRP A 138 -13.27 25.40 -11.01
CA TRP A 138 -12.36 25.46 -12.15
C TRP A 138 -12.58 26.79 -12.88
N GLN A 139 -11.52 27.59 -13.01
CA GLN A 139 -11.53 28.82 -13.79
C GLN A 139 -10.78 28.60 -15.09
N LYS A 140 -11.35 29.11 -16.18
CA LYS A 140 -10.68 29.14 -17.48
C LYS A 140 -9.44 30.02 -17.37
N LEU A 141 -8.30 29.50 -17.81
CA LEU A 141 -7.05 30.26 -17.86
C LEU A 141 -7.19 31.46 -18.81
N GLU A 142 -6.44 32.51 -18.51
CA GLU A 142 -6.35 33.70 -19.37
C GLU A 142 -5.85 33.34 -20.78
N VAL A 143 -6.26 34.12 -21.77
CA VAL A 143 -5.84 33.92 -23.16
C VAL A 143 -4.33 34.05 -23.26
N GLY A 144 -3.65 33.02 -23.78
CA GLY A 144 -2.19 32.94 -23.86
C GLY A 144 -1.55 31.97 -22.86
N TRP A 145 -2.32 31.43 -21.92
CA TRP A 145 -1.83 30.45 -20.94
C TRP A 145 -2.34 29.03 -21.22
N CYS A 146 -1.47 28.03 -21.04
CA CYS A 146 -1.82 26.62 -21.09
C CYS A 146 -1.54 25.94 -19.74
N LYS A 147 -2.40 24.99 -19.36
CA LYS A 147 -2.17 24.14 -18.18
C LYS A 147 -1.33 22.95 -18.62
N VAL A 148 -0.11 22.85 -18.10
CA VAL A 148 0.70 21.63 -18.22
C VAL A 148 0.47 20.81 -16.96
N ASN A 149 -0.14 19.63 -17.10
CA ASN A 149 -0.12 18.63 -16.04
C ASN A 149 1.10 17.75 -16.29
N SER A 150 2.11 17.80 -15.42
CA SER A 150 3.12 16.73 -15.34
C SER A 150 2.67 15.74 -14.28
N ASP A 151 2.45 14.49 -14.69
CA ASP A 151 2.51 13.38 -13.76
C ASP A 151 3.97 13.21 -13.35
N ALA A 152 4.24 13.34 -12.04
CA ALA A 152 5.61 13.33 -11.52
C ALA A 152 6.21 11.93 -11.63
N ALA A 153 6.75 11.57 -12.79
CA ALA A 153 7.74 10.51 -12.94
C ALA A 153 9.11 11.12 -12.61
N PHE A 154 9.56 10.94 -11.36
CA PHE A 154 10.88 11.40 -10.93
C PHE A 154 11.95 10.38 -11.34
N VAL A 155 12.82 10.75 -12.28
CA VAL A 155 14.08 10.04 -12.57
C VAL A 155 15.20 10.85 -11.93
N SER A 156 15.90 10.26 -10.97
CA SER A 156 16.84 10.94 -10.07
C SER A 156 18.16 11.41 -10.72
N GLU A 157 18.36 11.18 -12.02
CA GLU A 157 19.69 11.28 -12.64
C GLU A 157 19.86 12.45 -13.62
N SER A 158 18.83 13.26 -13.82
CA SER A 158 18.96 14.49 -14.59
C SER A 158 17.98 15.55 -14.09
N LEU A 159 18.50 16.66 -13.59
CA LEU A 159 17.75 17.87 -13.23
C LEU A 159 17.11 18.58 -14.46
N LEU A 160 16.69 17.82 -15.46
CA LEU A 160 16.06 18.28 -16.69
C LEU A 160 14.86 17.37 -16.98
N GLY A 161 13.66 17.95 -17.01
CA GLY A 161 12.46 17.25 -17.42
C GLY A 161 12.51 16.97 -18.92
N THR A 162 12.45 15.71 -19.31
CA THR A 162 12.37 15.30 -20.72
C THR A 162 10.91 15.28 -21.15
N GLY A 163 10.47 16.32 -21.84
CA GLY A 163 9.29 16.25 -22.70
C GLY A 163 9.74 15.80 -24.08
N GLU A 164 9.25 14.66 -24.56
CA GLU A 164 9.36 14.28 -25.98
C GLU A 164 8.07 14.69 -26.70
N TRP A 165 8.22 15.19 -27.93
CA TRP A 165 7.24 15.93 -28.73
C TRP A 165 6.04 15.11 -29.22
#